data_AF-A0A1I8J314-F1
#
_entry.id   AF-A0A1I8J314-F1
#
_cell.length_a   1.000
_cell.length_b   1.000
_cell.length_c   1.000
_cell.angle_alpha   90.00
_cell.angle_beta   90.00
_cell.angle_gamma   90.00
#
_symmetry.space_group_name_H-M   'P 1'
#
loop_
_entity.id
_entity.type
_entity.pdbx_description
1 polymer ?
#
loop_
_entity_poly.entity_id
_entity_poly.type
_entity_poly.pdbx_seq_one_letter_code
_entity_poly.pdbx_strand_id
1 'polypeptide(L)'
;CQGANHYCANGLTLLITVDDFFPRDESIIPRVLTDELDTSYRRCRWIIKNSAAQEDMQLVLQGVLIDSADNTDLRLQSGENQTGSAKLVISYSGGEIPVTAGMFRVQPQKSMFPLTVEASWDPRYQRATQVKLRLLLILPGLCHRDMLSFNGNCYAVSELRANVTSAMSSIRGDAQLASFSSMSEIRSLIAANTARLSVHPYRRPLSLSQPVRLGMFYSAADASALSLIRQDSGECGLKPVLRSEGFVESNGATGPCVTMNVDASDRAEIKSKSCSSQIPFLVKFPERGGTAGPYPASCIAKTIIWKILKTPRQKWTAKVLGQTSTEAPAANLAVIVGVSCPILVV
;
A
#
# COMPACT_ATOMS: atom_id res chain seq x y z
N CYS A 1 -3.60 -23.75 7.59
CA CYS A 1 -3.47 -23.49 6.14
C CYS A 1 -2.02 -23.12 5.84
N GLN A 2 -1.27 -24.02 5.21
CA GLN A 2 0.11 -23.78 4.79
C GLN A 2 0.08 -23.12 3.41
N GLY A 3 0.81 -22.02 3.23
CA GLY A 3 1.16 -21.53 1.90
C GLY A 3 2.01 -22.56 1.16
N ALA A 4 2.05 -22.50 -0.17
CA ALA A 4 2.87 -23.40 -0.96
C ALA A 4 4.12 -22.68 -1.46
N ASN A 5 5.27 -23.34 -1.29
CA ASN A 5 6.56 -22.86 -1.76
C ASN A 5 6.92 -23.59 -3.05
N HIS A 6 7.15 -22.83 -4.11
CA HIS A 6 7.55 -23.32 -5.43
C HIS A 6 9.01 -22.99 -5.67
N TYR A 7 9.87 -23.95 -5.39
CA TYR A 7 11.31 -23.85 -5.62
C TYR A 7 11.65 -23.98 -7.11
N CYS A 8 12.87 -23.59 -7.46
CA CYS A 8 13.35 -23.72 -8.83
C CYS A 8 13.60 -25.18 -9.19
N ALA A 9 12.98 -25.61 -10.29
CA ALA A 9 13.36 -26.82 -11.01
C ALA A 9 14.19 -26.44 -12.24
N ASN A 10 15.51 -26.68 -12.19
CA ASN A 10 16.44 -26.19 -13.21
C ASN A 10 16.10 -26.75 -14.60
N GLY A 11 16.00 -25.86 -15.60
CA GLY A 11 15.67 -26.20 -16.99
C GLY A 11 14.21 -26.59 -17.23
N LEU A 12 13.37 -26.62 -16.19
CA LEU A 12 11.98 -27.03 -16.27
C LEU A 12 11.03 -25.83 -16.16
N THR A 13 9.83 -26.01 -16.72
CA THR A 13 8.71 -25.09 -16.54
C THR A 13 7.68 -25.72 -15.61
N LEU A 14 7.40 -25.05 -14.50
CA LEU A 14 6.38 -25.48 -13.55
C LEU A 14 5.05 -24.75 -13.81
N LEU A 15 3.96 -25.50 -13.85
CA LEU A 15 2.61 -24.95 -13.96
C LEU A 15 1.99 -24.85 -12.57
N ILE A 16 1.60 -23.64 -12.18
CA ILE A 16 0.93 -23.37 -10.91
C ILE A 16 -0.48 -22.89 -11.22
N THR A 17 -1.47 -23.48 -10.56
CA THR A 17 -2.86 -23.05 -10.65
C THR A 17 -3.26 -22.44 -9.32
N VAL A 18 -3.70 -21.18 -9.35
CA VAL A 18 -4.37 -20.53 -8.21
C VAL A 18 -5.88 -20.63 -8.38
N ASP A 19 -6.59 -20.76 -7.27
CA ASP A 19 -8.04 -20.91 -7.20
C ASP A 19 -8.63 -20.12 -6.02
N ASP A 20 -9.96 -20.11 -5.93
CA ASP A 20 -10.74 -19.41 -4.91
C ASP A 20 -11.18 -20.29 -3.73
N PHE A 21 -10.93 -21.60 -3.81
CA PHE A 21 -11.24 -22.55 -2.76
C PHE A 21 -10.26 -22.43 -1.59
N PHE A 22 -9.00 -22.14 -1.89
CA PHE A 22 -8.01 -21.78 -0.89
C PHE A 22 -7.28 -20.53 -1.36
N PRO A 23 -7.49 -19.34 -0.76
CA PRO A 23 -6.62 -18.18 -1.00
C PRO A 23 -5.23 -18.51 -0.43
N ARG A 24 -4.45 -19.23 -1.24
CA ARG A 24 -3.13 -19.75 -0.87
C ARG A 24 -2.13 -18.61 -0.94
N ASP A 25 -1.32 -18.56 0.09
CA ASP A 25 -0.12 -17.76 0.15
C ASP A 25 0.96 -18.48 -0.67
N GLU A 26 1.05 -18.16 -1.97
CA GLU A 26 1.95 -18.84 -2.90
C GLU A 26 3.29 -18.11 -2.96
N SER A 27 4.40 -18.82 -2.76
CA SER A 27 5.74 -18.25 -2.81
C SER A 27 6.57 -18.88 -3.94
N ILE A 28 7.02 -18.07 -4.89
CA ILE A 28 7.98 -18.47 -5.93
C ILE A 28 9.38 -18.15 -5.44
N ILE A 29 10.17 -19.21 -5.25
CA ILE A 29 11.50 -19.13 -4.65
C ILE A 29 12.52 -19.55 -5.70
N PRO A 30 13.31 -18.61 -6.24
CA PRO A 30 14.35 -18.88 -7.23
C PRO A 30 15.61 -19.49 -6.59
N ARG A 31 15.42 -20.56 -5.81
CA ARG A 31 16.46 -21.39 -5.19
C ARG A 31 16.31 -22.81 -5.72
N VAL A 32 17.42 -23.38 -6.19
CA VAL A 32 17.51 -24.81 -6.54
C VAL A 32 17.86 -25.58 -5.27
N LEU A 33 17.21 -26.72 -5.03
CA LEU A 33 17.40 -27.54 -3.82
C LEU A 33 18.46 -28.64 -3.96
N THR A 34 19.21 -28.67 -5.08
CA THR A 34 20.21 -29.71 -5.39
C THR A 34 21.62 -29.31 -4.95
N ASP A 35 22.56 -30.26 -4.96
CA ASP A 35 23.95 -30.12 -4.47
C ASP A 35 24.65 -28.81 -4.86
N GLU A 36 25.27 -28.19 -3.85
CA GLU A 36 25.87 -26.85 -3.85
C GLU A 36 27.09 -26.70 -4.77
N LEU A 37 27.64 -27.81 -5.29
CA LEU A 37 28.83 -27.83 -6.15
C LEU A 37 28.52 -27.75 -7.65
N ASP A 38 27.25 -27.81 -8.04
CA ASP A 38 26.85 -27.75 -9.45
C ASP A 38 26.89 -26.31 -9.98
N THR A 39 27.87 -26.06 -10.86
CA THR A 39 28.15 -24.78 -11.53
C THR A 39 27.39 -24.59 -12.83
N SER A 40 26.48 -25.50 -13.18
CA SER A 40 25.66 -25.37 -14.39
C SER A 40 24.82 -24.10 -14.38
N TYR A 41 24.61 -23.55 -15.56
CA TYR A 41 23.70 -22.43 -15.76
C TYR A 41 22.30 -22.80 -15.27
N ARG A 42 21.69 -21.89 -14.50
CA ARG A 42 20.39 -22.10 -13.89
C ARG A 42 19.33 -21.30 -14.62
N ARG A 43 18.24 -21.96 -15.00
CA ARG A 43 17.04 -21.32 -15.55
C ARG A 43 15.79 -21.92 -14.94
N CYS A 44 14.95 -21.08 -14.38
CA CYS A 44 13.73 -21.46 -13.68
C CYS A 44 12.56 -20.71 -14.30
N ARG A 45 11.50 -21.43 -14.64
CA ARG A 45 10.29 -20.82 -15.21
C ARG A 45 9.04 -21.35 -14.52
N TRP A 46 8.15 -20.45 -14.13
CA TRP A 46 6.83 -20.76 -13.60
C TRP A 46 5.77 -20.10 -14.45
N ILE A 47 4.76 -20.86 -14.86
CA ILE A 47 3.55 -20.33 -15.50
C ILE A 47 2.45 -20.41 -14.47
N ILE A 48 1.90 -19.26 -14.10
CA ILE A 48 0.84 -19.19 -13.10
C ILE A 48 -0.45 -18.84 -13.83
N LYS A 49 -1.45 -19.70 -13.65
CA LYS A 49 -2.81 -19.55 -14.18
C LYS A 49 -3.78 -19.42 -13.03
N ASN A 50 -4.86 -18.71 -13.28
CA ASN A 50 -5.99 -18.66 -12.38
C ASN A 50 -7.15 -19.47 -12.95
N SER A 51 -7.73 -20.33 -12.11
CA SER A 51 -8.89 -21.16 -12.44
C SER A 51 -10.20 -20.57 -11.94
N ALA A 52 -10.16 -19.54 -11.09
CA ALA A 52 -11.35 -18.89 -10.53
C ALA A 52 -11.93 -17.81 -11.47
N ALA A 53 -13.26 -17.78 -11.62
CA ALA A 53 -13.94 -16.99 -12.64
C ALA A 53 -14.63 -15.70 -12.13
N GLN A 54 -14.22 -15.12 -11.00
CA GLN A 54 -14.88 -13.90 -10.49
C GLN A 54 -14.23 -12.61 -11.01
N GLU A 55 -15.08 -11.61 -11.26
CA GLU A 55 -14.68 -10.35 -11.90
C GLU A 55 -13.94 -9.40 -10.96
N ASP A 56 -14.26 -9.44 -9.67
CA ASP A 56 -13.81 -8.44 -8.69
C ASP A 56 -12.61 -8.90 -7.84
N MET A 57 -11.96 -10.01 -8.21
CA MET A 57 -10.77 -10.48 -7.50
C MET A 57 -9.53 -9.65 -7.87
N GLN A 58 -8.66 -9.47 -6.89
CA GLN A 58 -7.36 -8.83 -7.10
C GLN A 58 -6.21 -9.80 -6.82
N LEU A 59 -5.14 -9.63 -7.59
CA LEU A 59 -3.87 -10.28 -7.35
C LEU A 59 -2.92 -9.28 -6.68
N VAL A 60 -2.39 -9.67 -5.52
CA VAL A 60 -1.33 -8.94 -4.82
C VAL A 60 -0.01 -9.67 -5.07
N LEU A 61 0.97 -8.95 -5.60
CA LEU A 61 2.33 -9.41 -5.83
C LEU A 61 3.27 -8.68 -4.88
N GLN A 62 4.02 -9.44 -4.08
CA GLN A 62 4.99 -8.89 -3.12
C GLN A 62 6.38 -9.45 -3.37
N GLY A 63 7.38 -8.57 -3.44
CA GLY A 63 8.79 -8.96 -3.44
C GLY A 63 9.30 -9.00 -2.00
N VAL A 64 9.58 -10.20 -1.50
CA VAL A 64 9.95 -10.43 -0.10
C VAL A 64 11.38 -10.95 -0.04
N LEU A 65 12.17 -10.48 0.93
CA LEU A 65 13.51 -11.03 1.14
C LEU A 65 13.41 -12.50 1.57
N ILE A 66 14.33 -13.32 1.08
CA ILE A 66 14.45 -14.71 1.54
C ILE A 66 15.16 -14.65 2.91
N ASP A 67 14.46 -15.07 3.98
CA ASP A 67 14.99 -14.98 5.34
C ASP A 67 16.29 -15.78 5.51
N SER A 68 17.26 -15.12 6.13
CA SER A 68 18.52 -15.69 6.58
C SER A 68 18.36 -16.73 7.71
N ALA A 69 17.18 -17.01 8.24
CA ALA A 69 17.04 -18.01 9.32
C ALA A 69 17.14 -19.45 8.81
N ASP A 70 16.93 -19.67 7.50
CA ASP A 70 17.35 -20.88 6.79
C ASP A 70 18.86 -20.85 6.44
N ASN A 71 19.66 -19.89 6.99
CA ASN A 71 21.10 -19.76 6.76
C ASN A 71 21.95 -20.63 7.68
N THR A 72 21.95 -21.92 7.42
CA THR A 72 23.25 -22.60 7.36
C THR A 72 23.94 -22.41 6.00
N ASP A 73 23.20 -22.08 4.93
CA ASP A 73 23.73 -22.25 3.55
C ASP A 73 24.19 -20.96 2.83
N LEU A 74 23.84 -19.74 3.26
CA LEU A 74 24.34 -18.52 2.59
C LEU A 74 25.70 -18.02 3.10
N ARG A 75 26.42 -18.81 3.92
CA ARG A 75 27.82 -18.51 4.26
C ARG A 75 28.83 -18.95 3.19
N LEU A 76 28.38 -19.57 2.11
CA LEU A 76 29.28 -19.92 1.02
C LEU A 76 29.51 -18.72 0.07
N GLN A 77 30.60 -18.03 0.42
CA GLN A 77 31.55 -17.36 -0.47
C GLN A 77 31.07 -16.05 -1.13
N SER A 78 31.43 -14.94 -0.47
CA SER A 78 31.97 -13.81 -1.21
C SER A 78 33.27 -14.21 -1.90
N GLY A 79 33.16 -14.90 -3.02
CA GLY A 79 34.24 -14.87 -4.01
C GLY A 79 34.34 -13.44 -4.51
N GLU A 80 35.54 -12.86 -4.44
CA GLU A 80 35.85 -11.46 -4.84
C GLU A 80 35.48 -11.11 -6.30
N ASN A 81 35.01 -12.07 -7.10
CA ASN A 81 34.75 -11.93 -8.54
C ASN A 81 33.27 -11.99 -8.97
N GLN A 82 32.31 -12.03 -8.05
CA GLN A 82 30.87 -12.05 -8.43
C GLN A 82 30.36 -10.62 -8.69
N THR A 83 29.97 -10.34 -9.93
CA THR A 83 29.67 -8.98 -10.43
C THR A 83 28.19 -8.61 -10.40
N GLY A 84 27.28 -9.53 -10.03
CA GLY A 84 25.85 -9.23 -9.98
C GLY A 84 24.97 -10.29 -9.29
N SER A 85 23.73 -9.91 -8.99
CA SER A 85 22.66 -10.82 -8.52
C SER A 85 21.68 -11.11 -9.64
N ALA A 86 21.19 -12.34 -9.70
CA ALA A 86 20.15 -12.77 -10.62
C ALA A 86 18.92 -11.86 -10.55
N LYS A 87 18.23 -11.68 -11.67
CA LYS A 87 16.94 -11.00 -11.71
C LYS A 87 15.81 -12.03 -11.70
N LEU A 88 14.81 -11.79 -10.87
CA LEU A 88 13.51 -12.46 -10.93
C LEU A 88 12.56 -11.52 -11.66
N VAL A 89 11.92 -11.98 -12.74
CA VAL A 89 11.08 -11.16 -13.61
C VAL A 89 9.71 -11.79 -13.76
N ILE A 90 8.67 -10.96 -13.71
CA ILE A 90 7.29 -11.32 -14.01
C ILE A 90 6.94 -10.77 -15.39
N SER A 91 6.52 -11.64 -16.30
CA SER A 91 6.04 -11.28 -17.64
C SER A 91 4.55 -11.61 -17.76
N TYR A 92 3.75 -10.64 -18.21
CA TYR A 92 2.30 -10.74 -18.39
C TYR A 92 1.87 -9.88 -19.58
N SER A 93 0.59 -9.87 -19.94
CA SER A 93 0.08 -9.13 -21.11
C SER A 93 0.39 -7.64 -21.08
N GLY A 94 0.54 -7.04 -19.89
CA GLY A 94 0.90 -5.63 -19.71
C GLY A 94 2.41 -5.36 -19.59
N GLY A 95 3.28 -6.31 -19.96
CA GLY A 95 4.74 -6.14 -20.02
C GLY A 95 5.51 -6.93 -18.96
N GLU A 96 6.71 -6.44 -18.62
CA GLU A 96 7.62 -7.11 -17.69
C GLU A 96 7.88 -6.30 -16.43
N ILE A 97 8.01 -6.99 -15.29
CA ILE A 97 8.21 -6.38 -13.98
C ILE A 97 9.37 -7.09 -13.29
N PRO A 98 10.49 -6.40 -12.98
CA PRO A 98 11.49 -6.97 -12.10
C PRO A 98 10.95 -7.06 -10.67
N VAL A 99 11.11 -8.22 -10.04
CA VAL A 99 10.76 -8.42 -8.63
C VAL A 99 11.91 -7.91 -7.77
N THR A 100 11.62 -6.90 -6.96
CA THR A 100 12.58 -6.29 -6.03
C THR A 100 12.06 -6.36 -4.60
N ALA A 101 12.96 -6.35 -3.63
CA ALA A 101 12.59 -6.34 -2.21
C ALA A 101 11.68 -5.14 -1.90
N GLY A 102 10.58 -5.38 -1.21
CA GLY A 102 9.59 -4.37 -0.85
C GLY A 102 8.66 -3.94 -1.98
N MET A 103 8.74 -4.57 -3.17
CA MET A 103 7.73 -4.42 -4.22
C MET A 103 6.35 -4.82 -3.68
N PHE A 104 5.33 -4.00 -3.94
CA PHE A 104 3.94 -4.28 -3.58
C PHE A 104 3.03 -3.83 -4.71
N ARG A 105 2.48 -4.76 -5.48
CA ARG A 105 1.60 -4.46 -6.62
C ARG A 105 0.25 -5.11 -6.46
N VAL A 106 -0.82 -4.36 -6.70
CA VAL A 106 -2.20 -4.87 -6.63
C VAL A 106 -2.90 -4.55 -7.94
N GLN A 107 -3.45 -5.56 -8.61
CA GLN A 107 -4.20 -5.36 -9.85
C GLN A 107 -5.35 -6.36 -9.98
N PRO A 108 -6.36 -6.05 -10.80
CA PRO A 108 -7.39 -7.03 -11.15
C PRO A 108 -6.76 -8.31 -11.70
N GLN A 109 -7.22 -9.48 -11.24
CA GLN A 109 -6.59 -10.75 -11.63
C GLN A 109 -6.64 -10.99 -13.14
N LYS A 110 -7.71 -10.55 -13.81
CA LYS A 110 -7.94 -10.72 -15.25
C LYS A 110 -6.92 -9.97 -16.11
N SER A 111 -6.36 -8.86 -15.60
CA SER A 111 -5.33 -8.11 -16.33
C SER A 111 -3.93 -8.68 -16.14
N MET A 112 -3.76 -9.62 -15.19
CA MET A 112 -2.46 -10.21 -14.85
C MET A 112 -2.29 -11.62 -15.39
N PHE A 113 -3.33 -12.46 -15.30
CA PHE A 113 -3.23 -13.86 -15.70
C PHE A 113 -3.47 -14.09 -17.21
N PRO A 114 -2.80 -15.11 -17.80
CA PRO A 114 -1.71 -15.87 -17.21
C PRO A 114 -0.43 -15.03 -17.10
N LEU A 115 0.35 -15.26 -16.04
CA LEU A 115 1.66 -14.62 -15.88
C LEU A 115 2.77 -15.66 -15.82
N THR A 116 3.92 -15.29 -16.36
CA THR A 116 5.15 -16.08 -16.33
C THR A 116 6.11 -15.44 -15.35
N VAL A 117 6.73 -16.24 -14.48
CA VAL A 117 7.83 -15.82 -13.64
C VAL A 117 9.08 -16.52 -14.11
N GLU A 118 10.16 -15.79 -14.31
CA GLU A 118 11.44 -16.34 -14.76
C GLU A 118 12.60 -15.82 -13.91
N ALA A 119 13.52 -16.73 -13.59
CA ALA A 119 14.82 -16.40 -13.01
C ALA A 119 15.90 -17.20 -13.73
N SER A 120 17.00 -16.54 -14.04
CA SER A 120 18.14 -17.19 -14.65
C SER A 120 19.46 -16.61 -14.15
N TRP A 121 20.44 -17.46 -13.88
CA TRP A 121 21.76 -17.04 -13.44
C TRP A 121 22.84 -18.06 -13.77
N ASP A 122 24.06 -17.58 -13.93
CA ASP A 122 25.25 -18.43 -13.99
C ASP A 122 25.95 -18.41 -12.61
N PRO A 123 25.95 -19.52 -11.84
CA PRO A 123 26.57 -19.56 -10.51
C PRO A 123 28.06 -19.17 -10.51
N ARG A 124 28.74 -19.25 -11.66
CA ARG A 124 30.16 -18.87 -11.80
C ARG A 124 30.37 -17.36 -11.72
N TYR A 125 29.37 -16.56 -12.07
CA TYR A 125 29.47 -15.11 -12.19
C TYR A 125 28.44 -14.35 -11.33
N GLN A 126 27.31 -14.99 -11.01
CA GLN A 126 26.15 -14.36 -10.39
C GLN A 126 25.66 -15.17 -9.19
N ARG A 127 25.22 -14.45 -8.16
CA ARG A 127 24.45 -15.06 -7.07
C ARG A 127 23.00 -15.25 -7.47
N ALA A 128 22.38 -16.30 -6.93
CA ALA A 128 20.93 -16.40 -6.90
C ALA A 128 20.33 -15.12 -6.26
N THR A 129 19.14 -14.76 -6.71
CA THR A 129 18.46 -13.60 -6.13
C THR A 129 18.02 -13.89 -4.70
N GLN A 130 18.14 -12.90 -3.83
CA GLN A 130 17.73 -12.99 -2.43
C GLN A 130 16.28 -12.55 -2.21
N VAL A 131 15.49 -12.49 -3.28
CA VAL A 131 14.09 -12.07 -3.27
C VAL A 131 13.22 -13.21 -3.79
N LYS A 132 12.20 -13.56 -3.01
CA LYS A 132 11.10 -14.41 -3.45
C LYS A 132 9.90 -13.57 -3.86
N LEU A 133 9.11 -14.08 -4.78
CA LEU A 133 7.82 -13.48 -5.13
C LEU A 133 6.74 -14.18 -4.32
N ARG A 134 5.97 -13.41 -3.56
CA ARG A 134 4.76 -13.86 -2.88
C ARG A 134 3.53 -13.40 -3.65
N LEU A 135 2.64 -14.32 -3.96
CA LEU A 135 1.40 -14.09 -4.69
C LEU A 135 0.22 -14.38 -3.77
N LEU A 136 -0.68 -13.41 -3.65
CA LEU A 136 -1.89 -13.53 -2.83
C LEU A 136 -3.09 -13.20 -3.72
N LEU A 137 -4.01 -14.16 -3.84
CA LEU A 137 -5.29 -13.92 -4.46
C LEU A 137 -6.26 -13.37 -3.41
N ILE A 138 -6.75 -12.16 -3.62
CA ILE A 138 -7.68 -11.46 -2.73
C ILE A 138 -9.09 -11.66 -3.24
N LEU A 139 -9.90 -12.33 -2.42
CA LEU A 139 -11.31 -12.53 -2.69
C LEU A 139 -12.09 -11.24 -2.38
N PRO A 140 -13.17 -10.94 -3.12
CA PRO A 140 -13.93 -9.70 -2.92
C PRO A 140 -14.43 -9.57 -1.48
N GLY A 141 -14.05 -8.49 -0.80
CA GLY A 141 -14.46 -8.24 0.60
C GLY A 141 -13.67 -9.03 1.65
N LEU A 142 -12.61 -9.76 1.26
CA LEU A 142 -11.81 -10.57 2.17
C LEU A 142 -10.31 -10.33 1.97
N CYS A 143 -9.71 -9.64 2.94
CA CYS A 143 -8.26 -9.47 2.96
C CYS A 143 -7.54 -10.75 3.41
N HIS A 144 -6.30 -10.90 2.92
CA HIS A 144 -5.41 -11.99 3.33
C HIS A 144 -5.17 -11.99 4.85
N ARG A 145 -4.75 -13.14 5.41
CA ARG A 145 -4.68 -13.38 6.87
C ARG A 145 -3.80 -12.39 7.62
N ASP A 146 -2.70 -11.98 7.02
CA ASP A 146 -1.73 -11.02 7.58
C ASP A 146 -2.12 -9.55 7.32
N MET A 147 -3.18 -9.31 6.56
CA MET A 147 -3.71 -7.98 6.27
C MET A 147 -4.91 -7.66 7.18
N LEU A 148 -5.15 -6.38 7.40
CA LEU A 148 -6.34 -5.88 8.10
C LEU A 148 -7.39 -5.45 7.07
N SER A 149 -8.60 -5.98 7.18
CA SER A 149 -9.79 -5.47 6.50
C SER A 149 -10.37 -4.33 7.34
N PHE A 150 -10.56 -3.17 6.73
CA PHE A 150 -11.17 -2.01 7.37
C PHE A 150 -11.78 -1.08 6.33
N ASN A 151 -13.07 -0.77 6.49
CA ASN A 151 -13.79 0.21 5.66
C ASN A 151 -13.64 -0.06 4.13
N GLY A 152 -13.84 -1.32 3.71
CA GLY A 152 -13.75 -1.74 2.31
C GLY A 152 -12.34 -1.75 1.72
N ASN A 153 -11.31 -1.74 2.56
CA ASN A 153 -9.91 -1.70 2.15
C ASN A 153 -9.07 -2.70 2.95
N CYS A 154 -8.04 -3.23 2.29
CA CYS A 154 -7.00 -4.04 2.89
C CYS A 154 -5.78 -3.20 3.25
N TYR A 155 -5.26 -3.43 4.46
CA TYR A 155 -4.09 -2.77 5.01
C TYR A 155 -2.98 -3.76 5.31
N ALA A 156 -1.77 -3.44 4.90
CA ALA A 156 -0.57 -4.26 5.13
C ALA A 156 0.60 -3.39 5.60
N VAL A 157 1.38 -3.86 6.56
CA VAL A 157 2.64 -3.20 6.95
C VAL A 157 3.75 -3.79 6.11
N SER A 158 4.61 -2.95 5.54
CA SER A 158 5.77 -3.42 4.79
C SER A 158 6.78 -4.11 5.72
N GLU A 159 7.33 -5.23 5.27
CA GLU A 159 8.46 -5.87 5.95
C GLU A 159 9.75 -5.08 5.75
N LEU A 160 9.91 -4.44 4.58
CA LEU A 160 11.06 -3.62 4.26
C LEU A 160 10.92 -2.21 4.87
N ARG A 161 12.04 -1.69 5.39
CA ARG A 161 12.20 -0.30 5.76
C ARG A 161 12.67 0.51 4.56
N ALA A 162 11.95 1.58 4.23
CA ALA A 162 12.25 2.42 3.08
C ALA A 162 12.14 3.90 3.45
N ASN A 163 12.74 4.79 2.65
CA ASN A 163 12.38 6.22 2.64
C ASN A 163 11.09 6.44 1.82
N VAL A 164 10.50 7.64 1.87
CA VAL A 164 9.20 7.88 1.22
C VAL A 164 9.26 7.69 -0.29
N THR A 165 10.36 8.08 -0.93
CA THR A 165 10.54 7.97 -2.38
C THR A 165 10.59 6.51 -2.78
N SER A 166 11.40 5.72 -2.10
CA SER A 166 11.53 4.28 -2.32
C SER A 166 10.21 3.55 -2.05
N ALA A 167 9.51 3.87 -0.95
CA ALA A 167 8.23 3.27 -0.60
C ALA A 167 7.15 3.53 -1.66
N MET A 168 6.96 4.78 -2.07
CA MET A 168 5.98 5.10 -3.13
C MET A 168 6.40 4.52 -4.49
N SER A 169 7.71 4.43 -4.74
CA SER A 169 8.23 3.78 -5.96
C SER A 169 8.16 2.25 -5.93
N SER A 170 7.92 1.61 -4.79
CA SER A 170 7.76 0.15 -4.71
C SER A 170 6.29 -0.28 -4.75
N ILE A 171 5.36 0.65 -4.45
CA ILE A 171 3.91 0.42 -4.48
C ILE A 171 3.34 0.71 -5.88
N ARG A 172 2.58 -0.23 -6.44
CA ARG A 172 2.03 -0.14 -7.81
C ARG A 172 0.58 -0.64 -7.91
N GLY A 173 -0.09 -0.24 -8.99
CA GLY A 173 -1.48 -0.64 -9.28
C GLY A 173 -2.47 0.04 -8.35
N ASP A 174 -3.41 -0.71 -7.79
CA ASP A 174 -4.49 -0.20 -6.93
C ASP A 174 -4.06 0.06 -5.49
N ALA A 175 -2.81 -0.29 -5.15
CA ALA A 175 -2.23 0.03 -3.86
C ALA A 175 -1.63 1.44 -3.80
N GLN A 176 -1.61 1.98 -2.59
CA GLN A 176 -0.95 3.23 -2.25
C GLN A 176 -0.52 3.24 -0.77
N LEU A 177 0.22 4.26 -0.36
CA LEU A 177 0.43 4.51 1.07
C LEU A 177 -0.91 4.82 1.74
N ALA A 178 -1.16 4.20 2.89
CA ALA A 178 -2.36 4.39 3.67
C ALA A 178 -2.44 5.82 4.20
N SER A 179 -3.56 6.48 3.93
CA SER A 179 -3.87 7.84 4.35
C SER A 179 -5.21 7.86 5.06
N PHE A 180 -5.38 8.82 5.97
CA PHE A 180 -6.58 8.95 6.81
C PHE A 180 -7.12 10.37 6.75
N SER A 181 -8.44 10.51 6.81
CA SER A 181 -9.14 11.79 6.72
C SER A 181 -9.36 12.46 8.09
N SER A 182 -9.19 11.71 9.18
CA SER A 182 -9.41 12.19 10.55
C SER A 182 -8.77 11.27 11.61
N MET A 183 -8.73 11.75 12.86
CA MET A 183 -8.24 10.95 14.00
C MET A 183 -9.26 9.88 14.42
N SER A 184 -10.55 10.12 14.18
CA SER A 184 -11.59 9.12 14.43
C SER A 184 -11.43 7.91 13.49
N GLU A 185 -11.00 8.13 12.25
CA GLU A 185 -10.70 7.04 11.31
C GLU A 185 -9.51 6.21 11.78
N ILE A 186 -8.42 6.86 12.25
CA ILE A 186 -7.25 6.17 12.83
C ILE A 186 -7.64 5.35 14.05
N ARG A 187 -8.40 5.93 15.00
CA ARG A 187 -8.86 5.21 16.20
C ARG A 187 -9.73 4.00 15.84
N SER A 188 -10.59 4.14 14.83
CA SER A 188 -11.43 3.03 14.36
C SER A 188 -10.61 1.92 13.70
N LEU A 189 -9.56 2.28 12.94
CA LEU A 189 -8.63 1.31 12.37
C LEU A 189 -7.86 0.56 13.47
N ILE A 190 -7.41 1.26 14.52
CA ILE A 190 -6.71 0.63 15.66
C ILE A 190 -7.65 -0.33 16.39
N ALA A 191 -8.87 0.11 16.69
CA ALA A 191 -9.87 -0.75 17.31
C ALA A 191 -10.14 -2.03 16.47
N ALA A 192 -10.27 -1.88 15.15
CA ALA A 192 -10.41 -3.02 14.24
C ALA A 192 -9.16 -3.92 14.23
N ASN A 193 -7.97 -3.35 14.33
CA ASN A 193 -6.72 -4.10 14.40
C ASN A 193 -6.61 -4.91 15.71
N THR A 194 -6.93 -4.30 16.85
CA THR A 194 -6.90 -4.94 18.17
C THR A 194 -7.98 -6.01 18.30
N ALA A 195 -9.18 -5.77 17.76
CA ALA A 195 -10.28 -6.73 17.75
C ALA A 195 -9.93 -8.06 17.08
N ARG A 196 -8.90 -8.12 16.22
CA ARG A 196 -8.42 -9.37 15.59
C ARG A 196 -7.97 -10.43 16.60
N LEU A 197 -7.63 -10.03 17.82
CA LEU A 197 -7.28 -10.95 18.91
C LEU A 197 -8.50 -11.62 19.54
N SER A 198 -9.70 -11.03 19.41
CA SER A 198 -10.91 -11.46 20.10
C SER A 198 -12.08 -11.82 19.15
N VAL A 199 -12.00 -11.46 17.88
CA VAL A 199 -13.04 -11.72 16.87
C VAL A 199 -12.61 -12.86 15.93
N HIS A 200 -13.50 -13.83 15.73
CA HIS A 200 -13.25 -14.96 14.81
C HIS A 200 -13.32 -14.52 13.34
N PRO A 201 -12.41 -15.00 12.46
CA PRO A 201 -11.26 -15.84 12.77
C PRO A 201 -10.15 -15.04 13.45
N TYR A 202 -9.64 -15.56 14.57
CA TYR A 202 -8.56 -14.94 15.33
C TYR A 202 -7.32 -14.78 14.46
N ARG A 203 -6.77 -13.56 14.42
CA ARG A 203 -5.60 -13.21 13.61
C ARG A 203 -4.65 -12.35 14.41
N ARG A 204 -3.36 -12.45 14.12
CA ARG A 204 -2.36 -11.54 14.68
C ARG A 204 -2.63 -10.12 14.17
N PRO A 205 -2.72 -9.10 15.05
CA PRO A 205 -2.81 -7.71 14.64
C PRO A 205 -1.61 -7.28 13.79
N LEU A 206 -1.81 -6.25 12.96
CA LEU A 206 -0.71 -5.57 12.30
C LEU A 206 0.23 -4.97 13.36
N SER A 207 1.54 -5.09 13.12
CA SER A 207 2.56 -4.52 14.01
C SER A 207 2.63 -3.01 13.82
N LEU A 208 1.89 -2.27 14.66
CA LEU A 208 1.87 -0.81 14.68
C LEU A 208 2.59 -0.21 15.90
N SER A 209 3.24 -1.04 16.72
CA SER A 209 4.01 -0.59 17.89
C SER A 209 5.29 0.15 17.52
N GLN A 210 5.84 -0.12 16.34
CA GLN A 210 6.94 0.65 15.75
C GLN A 210 6.37 1.73 14.82
N PRO A 211 7.06 2.88 14.67
CA PRO A 211 6.63 3.92 13.74
C PRO A 211 6.52 3.42 12.30
N VAL A 212 5.32 3.52 11.74
CA VAL A 212 5.03 3.25 10.33
C VAL A 212 4.80 4.56 9.57
N ARG A 213 5.33 4.66 8.35
CA ARG A 213 5.05 5.79 7.47
C ARG A 213 3.64 5.69 6.90
N LEU A 214 2.96 6.84 6.86
CA LEU A 214 1.67 7.01 6.22
C LEU A 214 1.79 7.78 4.90
N GLY A 215 0.76 7.69 4.07
CA GLY A 215 0.50 8.57 2.94
C GLY A 215 -0.03 9.92 3.40
N MET A 216 0.54 10.48 4.46
CA MET A 216 0.13 11.74 5.07
C MET A 216 1.36 12.62 5.22
N PHE A 217 1.14 13.93 5.12
CA PHE A 217 2.20 14.92 5.08
C PHE A 217 1.83 16.13 5.92
N TYR A 218 2.81 16.74 6.57
CA TYR A 218 2.63 17.93 7.37
C TYR A 218 3.04 19.16 6.58
N SER A 219 2.14 20.13 6.42
CA SER A 219 2.43 21.47 5.91
C SER A 219 2.76 22.37 7.10
N ALA A 220 4.03 22.74 7.24
CA ALA A 220 4.45 23.72 8.24
C ALA A 220 3.86 25.12 7.98
N ALA A 221 3.61 25.45 6.70
CA ALA A 221 3.03 26.74 6.31
C ALA A 221 1.58 26.91 6.80
N ASP A 222 0.83 25.81 6.84
CA ASP A 222 -0.60 25.81 7.21
C ASP A 222 -0.85 25.17 8.58
N ALA A 223 0.21 24.76 9.29
CA ALA A 223 0.15 23.98 10.52
C ALA A 223 -0.85 22.81 10.46
N SER A 224 -0.90 22.12 9.33
CA SER A 224 -1.96 21.14 9.02
C SER A 224 -1.43 19.87 8.39
N ALA A 225 -2.21 18.80 8.54
CA ALA A 225 -1.96 17.52 7.89
C ALA A 225 -2.70 17.42 6.56
N LEU A 226 -2.02 16.86 5.57
CA LEU A 226 -2.50 16.60 4.21
C LEU A 226 -2.46 15.09 3.96
N SER A 227 -3.55 14.54 3.44
CA SER A 227 -3.67 13.13 3.10
C SER A 227 -3.55 12.90 1.61
N LEU A 228 -2.76 11.90 1.25
CA LEU A 228 -2.66 11.39 -0.11
C LEU A 228 -4.02 10.85 -0.55
N ILE A 229 -4.49 11.31 -1.69
CA ILE A 229 -5.70 10.82 -2.34
C ILE A 229 -5.38 10.44 -3.78
N ARG A 230 -6.12 9.46 -4.31
CA ARG A 230 -6.18 9.20 -5.74
C ARG A 230 -7.39 9.95 -6.29
N GLN A 231 -7.18 10.78 -7.29
CA GLN A 231 -8.24 11.49 -7.99
C GLN A 231 -8.86 10.59 -9.05
N ASP A 232 -10.06 10.92 -9.50
CA ASP A 232 -10.77 10.16 -10.56
C ASP A 232 -10.00 10.14 -11.89
N SER A 233 -9.14 11.14 -12.12
CA SER A 233 -8.20 11.19 -13.23
C SER A 233 -7.07 10.15 -13.15
N GLY A 234 -6.97 9.41 -12.04
CA GLY A 234 -5.85 8.53 -11.73
C GLY A 234 -4.65 9.26 -11.10
N GLU A 235 -4.60 10.59 -11.15
CA GLU A 235 -3.50 11.34 -10.53
C GLU A 235 -3.55 11.31 -9.01
N CYS A 236 -2.37 11.34 -8.38
CA CYS A 236 -2.28 11.47 -6.93
C CYS A 236 -2.30 12.94 -6.51
N GLY A 237 -3.22 13.24 -5.61
CA GLY A 237 -3.43 14.55 -5.01
C GLY A 237 -3.21 14.54 -3.50
N LEU A 238 -3.35 15.72 -2.92
CA LEU A 238 -3.37 15.92 -1.47
C LEU A 238 -4.70 16.58 -1.09
N LYS A 239 -5.25 16.18 0.05
CA LYS A 239 -6.44 16.80 0.64
C LYS A 239 -6.18 17.09 2.12
N PRO A 240 -6.58 18.26 2.64
CA PRO A 240 -6.43 18.55 4.06
C PRO A 240 -7.24 17.58 4.93
N VAL A 241 -6.63 17.17 6.05
CA VAL A 241 -7.23 16.35 7.10
C VAL A 241 -8.16 17.25 7.92
N LEU A 242 -9.39 16.81 8.14
CA LEU A 242 -10.37 17.62 8.87
C LEU A 242 -9.95 17.76 10.33
N ARG A 243 -10.04 18.99 10.87
CA ARG A 243 -9.66 19.33 12.26
C ARG A 243 -8.23 18.88 12.60
N SER A 244 -7.27 19.19 11.73
CA SER A 244 -5.88 18.77 11.87
C SER A 244 -5.07 19.55 12.93
N GLU A 245 -5.68 20.53 13.61
CA GLU A 245 -5.01 21.28 14.69
C GLU A 245 -4.63 20.32 15.82
N GLY A 246 -3.34 20.25 16.16
CA GLY A 246 -2.82 19.29 17.13
C GLY A 246 -2.87 17.81 16.69
N PHE A 247 -3.22 17.54 15.43
CA PHE A 247 -3.30 16.18 14.88
C PHE A 247 -1.93 15.54 14.70
N VAL A 248 -0.92 16.34 14.36
CA VAL A 248 0.47 15.90 14.27
C VAL A 248 1.24 16.63 15.36
N GLU A 249 1.91 15.89 16.23
CA GLU A 249 2.86 16.49 17.15
C GLU A 249 4.01 17.11 16.34
N SER A 250 4.06 18.44 16.34
CA SER A 250 5.02 19.23 15.57
C SER A 250 6.15 19.82 16.42
N ASN A 251 6.14 19.60 17.74
CA ASN A 251 7.20 20.07 18.64
C ASN A 251 8.50 19.35 18.26
N GLY A 252 9.32 20.00 17.43
CA GLY A 252 10.53 19.41 16.83
C GLY A 252 10.33 18.78 15.44
N ALA A 253 9.38 19.28 14.63
CA ALA A 253 9.13 18.78 13.28
C ALA A 253 10.42 18.65 12.44
N THR A 254 10.87 17.42 12.20
CA THR A 254 12.12 17.14 11.46
C THR A 254 11.91 16.96 9.96
N GLY A 255 10.67 17.09 9.48
CA GLY A 255 10.34 17.04 8.06
C GLY A 255 8.85 16.87 7.76
N PRO A 256 8.46 16.90 6.47
CA PRO A 256 7.05 16.93 6.08
C PRO A 256 6.37 15.56 6.03
N CYS A 257 7.07 14.45 6.29
CA CYS A 257 6.47 13.12 6.23
C CYS A 257 5.84 12.74 7.57
N VAL A 258 4.65 12.13 7.55
CA VAL A 258 3.95 11.73 8.78
C VAL A 258 4.13 10.25 9.08
N THR A 259 4.29 9.93 10.36
CA THR A 259 4.39 8.57 10.88
C THR A 259 3.38 8.34 11.98
N MET A 260 2.98 7.08 12.16
CA MET A 260 2.09 6.63 13.22
C MET A 260 2.71 5.46 13.98
N ASN A 261 2.59 5.47 15.30
CA ASN A 261 2.80 4.32 16.16
C ASN A 261 1.63 4.21 17.16
N VAL A 262 1.41 3.01 17.67
CA VAL A 262 0.34 2.70 18.62
C VAL A 262 0.98 2.18 19.91
N ASP A 263 0.65 2.82 21.04
CA ASP A 263 1.13 2.40 22.35
C ASP A 263 0.38 1.15 22.86
N ALA A 264 0.81 0.62 24.01
CA ALA A 264 0.17 -0.54 24.63
C ALA A 264 -1.27 -0.28 25.13
N SER A 265 -1.72 0.98 25.13
CA SER A 265 -3.07 1.41 25.51
C SER A 265 -3.93 1.74 24.28
N ASP A 266 -3.56 1.25 23.09
CA ASP A 266 -4.23 1.51 21.81
C ASP A 266 -4.30 3.01 21.42
N ARG A 267 -3.43 3.85 21.99
CA ARG A 267 -3.37 5.27 21.61
C ARG A 267 -2.43 5.47 20.43
N ALA A 268 -2.95 6.14 19.41
CA ALA A 268 -2.19 6.55 18.24
C ALA A 268 -1.34 7.79 18.57
N GLU A 269 -0.05 7.70 18.30
CA GLU A 269 0.87 8.83 18.30
C GLU A 269 1.21 9.17 16.84
N ILE A 270 0.93 10.41 16.44
CA ILE A 270 1.12 10.89 15.06
C ILE A 270 2.19 11.98 15.07
N LYS A 271 3.29 11.72 14.37
CA LYS A 271 4.47 12.60 14.38
C LYS A 271 4.92 12.99 12.98
N SER A 272 5.49 14.19 12.88
CA SER A 272 6.20 14.64 11.69
C SER A 272 7.67 14.21 11.74
N LYS A 273 8.20 13.71 10.62
CA LYS A 273 9.55 13.19 10.53
C LYS A 273 10.18 13.48 9.17
N SER A 274 11.50 13.41 9.11
CA SER A 274 12.22 13.45 7.84
C SER A 274 11.74 12.36 6.87
N CYS A 275 11.50 12.78 5.63
CA CYS A 275 11.13 11.90 4.51
C CYS A 275 12.25 10.93 4.10
N SER A 276 13.50 11.19 4.51
CA SER A 276 14.65 10.30 4.27
C SER A 276 14.72 9.13 5.26
N SER A 277 13.94 9.14 6.35
CA SER A 277 13.95 8.08 7.38
C SER A 277 13.67 6.71 6.77
N GLN A 278 14.45 5.70 7.11
CA GLN A 278 14.24 4.31 6.65
C GLN A 278 13.35 3.58 7.67
N ILE A 279 12.04 3.54 7.42
CA ILE A 279 11.04 2.96 8.33
C ILE A 279 10.04 2.11 7.54
N PRO A 280 9.33 1.17 8.20
CA PRO A 280 8.21 0.48 7.58
C PRO A 280 7.13 1.46 7.14
N PHE A 281 6.27 1.06 6.21
CA PHE A 281 5.19 1.88 5.69
C PHE A 281 3.89 1.08 5.63
N LEU A 282 2.78 1.77 5.84
CA LEU A 282 1.45 1.18 5.78
C LEU A 282 0.90 1.31 4.37
N VAL A 283 0.54 0.18 3.76
CA VAL A 283 -0.06 0.09 2.43
C VAL A 283 -1.57 -0.07 2.57
N LYS A 284 -2.33 0.58 1.69
CA LYS A 284 -3.79 0.48 1.55
C LYS A 284 -4.15 0.17 0.11
N PHE A 285 -5.11 -0.72 -0.10
CA PHE A 285 -5.74 -1.00 -1.40
C PHE A 285 -7.20 -1.46 -1.18
N PRO A 286 -8.09 -1.35 -2.17
CA PRO A 286 -9.49 -1.74 -2.01
C PRO A 286 -9.65 -3.25 -1.80
N GLU A 287 -10.70 -3.69 -1.11
CA GLU A 287 -11.01 -5.13 -0.95
C GLU A 287 -11.60 -5.78 -2.20
N ARG A 288 -11.98 -4.97 -3.19
CA ARG A 288 -12.59 -5.39 -4.44
C ARG A 288 -11.79 -4.78 -5.59
N GLY A 289 -11.56 -5.58 -6.62
CA GLY A 289 -10.99 -5.14 -7.87
C GLY A 289 -11.90 -4.10 -8.51
N GLY A 290 -11.34 -2.94 -8.87
CA GLY A 290 -12.02 -2.04 -9.79
C GLY A 290 -11.91 -2.55 -11.22
N THR A 291 -12.79 -2.08 -12.09
CA THR A 291 -12.54 -2.09 -13.55
C THR A 291 -11.41 -1.10 -13.83
N ALA A 292 -10.16 -1.53 -13.62
CA ALA A 292 -9.01 -0.65 -13.80
C ALA A 292 -9.05 -0.03 -15.20
N GLY A 293 -9.10 1.30 -15.25
CA GLY A 293 -8.76 2.03 -16.47
C GLY A 293 -7.34 1.68 -16.93
N PRO A 294 -6.98 1.94 -18.20
CA PRO A 294 -5.79 1.39 -18.85
C PRO A 294 -4.42 1.78 -18.25
N TYR A 295 -4.38 2.56 -17.16
CA TYR A 295 -3.14 3.07 -16.58
C TYR A 295 -3.00 2.67 -15.11
N PRO A 296 -1.96 1.90 -14.73
CA PRO A 296 -1.61 1.70 -13.33
C PRO A 296 -1.01 3.00 -12.80
N ALA A 297 -1.85 3.94 -12.39
CA ALA A 297 -1.40 5.22 -11.89
C ALA A 297 -0.75 5.05 -10.51
N SER A 298 0.58 4.96 -10.49
CA SER A 298 1.36 4.94 -9.24
C SER A 298 1.62 6.36 -8.76
N CYS A 299 1.40 6.62 -7.47
CA CYS A 299 1.74 7.93 -6.90
C CYS A 299 3.25 8.19 -6.97
N ILE A 300 3.66 9.24 -7.67
CA ILE A 300 5.07 9.65 -7.77
C ILE A 300 5.41 10.54 -6.57
N ALA A 301 6.29 10.05 -5.69
CA ALA A 301 6.71 10.78 -4.49
C ALA A 301 7.25 12.19 -4.78
N LYS A 302 8.06 12.34 -5.83
CA LYS A 302 8.69 13.61 -6.20
C LYS A 302 7.64 14.69 -6.44
N THR A 303 6.55 14.38 -7.14
CA THR A 303 5.46 15.31 -7.41
C THR A 303 4.76 15.74 -6.13
N ILE A 304 4.51 14.80 -5.22
CA ILE A 304 3.81 15.07 -3.95
C ILE A 304 4.69 15.92 -3.01
N ILE A 305 5.95 15.53 -2.80
CA ILE A 305 6.88 16.27 -1.94
C ILE A 305 7.12 17.67 -2.48
N TRP A 306 7.27 17.81 -3.79
CA TRP A 306 7.46 19.10 -4.43
C TRP A 306 6.23 20.00 -4.25
N LYS A 307 5.01 19.47 -4.39
CA LYS A 307 3.76 20.21 -4.07
C LYS A 307 3.77 20.70 -2.62
N ILE A 308 4.21 19.90 -1.65
CA ILE A 308 4.23 20.32 -0.23
C ILE A 308 5.28 21.42 0.03
N LEU A 309 6.48 21.29 -0.53
CA LEU A 309 7.58 22.22 -0.27
C LEU A 309 7.45 23.56 -1.03
N LYS A 310 6.78 23.57 -2.19
CA LYS A 310 6.72 24.75 -3.06
C LYS A 310 5.38 25.46 -3.11
N THR A 311 4.30 24.94 -2.53
CA THR A 311 3.00 25.66 -2.54
C THR A 311 3.09 26.86 -1.60
N PRO A 312 3.20 28.10 -2.09
CA PRO A 312 3.27 29.29 -1.25
C PRO A 312 1.85 29.64 -0.81
N ARG A 313 1.57 29.69 0.50
CA ARG A 313 0.42 30.39 1.12
C ARG A 313 -0.97 30.22 0.46
N GLN A 314 -1.24 29.15 -0.29
CA GLN A 314 -2.62 28.78 -0.56
C GLN A 314 -3.11 27.99 0.64
N LYS A 315 -3.87 28.65 1.52
CA LYS A 315 -4.57 27.97 2.61
C LYS A 315 -5.27 26.76 2.01
N TRP A 316 -4.88 25.56 2.43
CA TRP A 316 -5.59 24.32 2.11
C TRP A 316 -6.94 24.38 2.83
N THR A 317 -7.88 25.14 2.28
CA THR A 317 -9.21 25.28 2.87
C THR A 317 -10.00 24.02 2.54
N ALA A 318 -10.37 23.28 3.57
CA ALA A 318 -11.50 22.39 3.46
C ALA A 318 -12.70 23.28 3.11
N LYS A 319 -13.20 23.21 1.88
CA LYS A 319 -14.54 23.72 1.57
C LYS A 319 -15.48 22.91 2.45
N VAL A 320 -15.82 23.46 3.62
CA VAL A 320 -17.02 23.07 4.34
C VAL A 320 -18.13 23.28 3.33
N LEU A 321 -18.80 22.19 2.94
CA LEU A 321 -20.01 22.28 2.14
C LEU A 321 -21.03 22.98 3.06
N GLY A 322 -21.04 24.31 2.98
CA GLY A 322 -21.85 25.17 3.81
C GLY A 322 -23.31 24.92 3.52
N GLN A 323 -24.07 24.82 4.61
CA GLN A 323 -25.51 24.99 4.64
C GLN A 323 -25.94 26.11 3.69
N THR A 324 -26.85 25.79 2.79
CA THR A 324 -27.58 26.76 1.97
C THR A 324 -28.47 27.58 2.88
N SER A 325 -27.95 28.72 3.38
CA SER A 325 -28.76 29.85 3.80
C SER A 325 -28.86 30.78 2.59
N THR A 326 -29.99 30.73 1.90
CA THR A 326 -30.34 31.67 0.85
C THR A 326 -30.69 33.02 1.47
N GLU A 327 -29.76 33.96 1.46
CA GLU A 327 -30.10 35.39 1.51
C GLU A 327 -29.91 35.98 0.11
N ALA A 328 -31.03 36.35 -0.50
CA ALA A 328 -31.12 37.07 -1.76
C ALA A 328 -30.78 38.56 -1.55
N PRO A 329 -30.27 39.28 -2.57
CA PRO A 329 -29.83 40.65 -2.42
C PRO A 329 -31.02 41.62 -2.34
N ALA A 330 -30.86 42.64 -1.51
CA ALA A 330 -31.80 43.73 -1.33
C ALA A 330 -32.03 44.51 -2.63
N ALA A 331 -33.30 44.61 -3.04
CA ALA A 331 -33.77 45.58 -4.02
C ALA A 331 -34.65 46.62 -3.30
N ASN A 332 -34.35 47.89 -3.54
CA ASN A 332 -35.10 49.04 -3.04
C ASN A 332 -36.58 48.98 -3.44
N LEU A 333 -37.48 49.06 -2.47
CA LEU A 333 -38.85 49.53 -2.68
C LEU A 333 -39.37 50.21 -1.41
N ALA A 334 -39.65 51.50 -1.54
CA ALA A 334 -40.29 52.32 -0.52
C ALA A 334 -41.79 52.01 -0.47
N VAL A 335 -42.35 51.71 0.70
CA VAL A 335 -43.80 51.80 0.97
C VAL A 335 -44.08 52.21 2.42
N ILE A 336 -44.49 53.46 2.56
CA ILE A 336 -45.63 54.02 3.31
C ILE A 336 -46.13 53.27 4.57
N VAL A 337 -46.11 54.01 5.69
CA VAL A 337 -46.70 53.69 7.00
C VAL A 337 -48.23 53.60 6.92
N GLY A 338 -48.81 52.54 7.50
CA GLY A 338 -50.26 52.38 7.64
C GLY A 338 -50.61 51.45 8.80
N VAL A 339 -51.28 52.01 9.80
CA VAL A 339 -51.67 51.45 11.10
C VAL A 339 -52.77 50.37 10.97
N SER A 340 -52.76 49.38 11.87
CA SER A 340 -53.92 48.85 12.65
C SER A 340 -54.09 47.32 12.73
N CYS A 341 -54.11 46.85 13.98
CA CYS A 341 -54.72 45.59 14.50
C CYS A 341 -56.27 45.69 14.40
N PRO A 342 -57.11 44.68 14.77
CA PRO A 342 -56.83 43.33 15.31
C PRO A 342 -57.78 42.16 14.85
N ILE A 343 -57.46 40.93 15.31
CA ILE A 343 -58.33 39.80 15.77
C ILE A 343 -59.53 39.32 14.91
N LEU A 344 -59.57 38.02 14.58
CA LEU A 344 -60.68 37.13 15.02
C LEU A 344 -60.35 35.63 14.91
N VAL A 345 -60.68 34.94 16.00
CA VAL A 345 -60.76 33.48 16.21
C VAL A 345 -62.09 32.97 15.65
N VAL A 346 -62.08 31.82 14.97
CA VAL A 346 -63.06 30.72 15.17
C VAL A 346 -62.33 29.40 14.98
#